data_AF-A0A537A4X9-F1
#
_entry.id   AF-A0A537A4X9-F1
#
_cell.length_a   1.000
_cell.length_b   1.000
_cell.length_c   1.000
_cell.angle_alpha   90.00
_cell.angle_beta   90.00
_cell.angle_gamma   90.00
#
_symmetry.space_group_name_H-M   'P 1'
#
loop_
_entity.id
_entity.type
_entity.pdbx_description
1 polymer ?
#
loop_
_entity_poly.entity_id
_entity_poly.type
_entity_poly.pdbx_seq_one_letter_code
_entity_poly.pdbx_strand_id
1 'polypeptide(L)' 'VPECPVEAIFAEDDVPDAQKEFIALNKELAQVWKPIIERKPAPSDADEWAKKKDKRHLLEK' A
#
# COMPACT_ATOMS: atom_id res chain seq x y z
N VAL A 1 -10.30 3.88 -14.98
CA VAL A 1 -10.41 3.94 -13.50
C VAL A 1 -9.00 3.72 -12.96
N PRO A 2 -8.54 4.46 -11.94
CA PRO A 2 -7.23 4.19 -11.35
C PRO A 2 -7.11 2.72 -10.96
N GLU A 3 -5.96 2.10 -11.20
CA GLU A 3 -5.72 0.69 -10.83
C GLU A 3 -5.87 0.50 -9.31
N CYS A 4 -5.55 1.52 -8.52
CA CYS A 4 -5.78 1.55 -7.08
C CYS A 4 -7.05 2.34 -6.73
N PRO A 5 -8.11 1.72 -6.19
CA PRO A 5 -9.37 2.41 -5.87
C PRO A 5 -9.27 3.39 -4.69
N VAL A 6 -8.18 3.32 -3.91
CA VAL A 6 -7.91 4.20 -2.75
C VAL A 6 -6.74 5.14 -2.98
N GLU A 7 -6.27 5.25 -4.24
CA GLU A 7 -5.22 6.19 -4.64
C GLU A 7 -3.93 6.09 -3.79
N ALA A 8 -3.54 4.87 -3.40
CA ALA A 8 -2.39 4.60 -2.54
C ALA A 8 -1.07 4.35 -3.30
N ILE A 9 -1.08 4.48 -4.63
CA ILE A 9 0.10 4.29 -5.48
C ILE A 9 0.55 5.66 -5.97
N PHE A 10 1.80 6.02 -5.67
CA PHE A 10 2.42 7.28 -6.04
C PHE A 10 3.71 7.01 -6.82
N ALA A 11 4.08 7.93 -7.71
CA ALA A 11 5.47 8.02 -8.16
C ALA A 11 6.35 8.41 -6.96
N GLU A 12 7.61 7.97 -6.93
CA GLU A 12 8.50 8.19 -5.79
C GLU A 12 8.65 9.67 -5.43
N ASP A 13 8.76 10.54 -6.45
CA ASP A 13 8.86 12.00 -6.29
C ASP A 13 7.57 12.66 -5.79
N ASP A 14 6.42 11.98 -5.96
CA ASP A 14 5.08 12.47 -5.60
C ASP A 14 4.59 11.92 -4.24
N VAL A 15 5.40 11.11 -3.54
CA VAL A 15 5.04 10.58 -2.23
C VAL A 15 4.91 11.73 -1.21
N PRO A 16 3.76 11.89 -0.53
CA PRO A 16 3.59 12.90 0.50
C PRO A 16 4.62 12.76 1.62
N ASP A 17 5.07 13.88 2.21
CA ASP A 17 6.12 13.88 3.24
C ASP A 17 5.83 12.91 4.41
N ALA A 18 4.58 12.84 4.86
CA ALA A 18 4.14 11.96 5.93
C ALA A 18 4.20 10.45 5.58
N GLN A 19 4.41 10.11 4.31
CA GLN A 19 4.44 8.73 3.79
C GLN A 19 5.81 8.35 3.19
N LYS A 20 6.81 9.24 3.22
CA LYS A 20 8.14 8.96 2.65
C LYS A 20 8.83 7.73 3.25
N GLU A 21 8.49 7.35 4.48
CA GLU A 21 8.99 6.11 5.11
C GLU A 21 8.63 4.84 4.32
N PHE A 22 7.54 4.86 3.54
CA PHE A 22 7.11 3.71 2.75
C PHE A 22 8.05 3.42 1.57
N ILE A 23 8.88 4.36 1.13
CA ILE A 23 9.86 4.14 0.04
C ILE A 23 10.89 3.09 0.47
N ALA A 24 11.53 3.30 1.62
CA ALA A 24 12.50 2.36 2.17
C ALA A 24 11.86 1.02 2.55
N LEU A 25 10.64 1.06 3.10
CA LEU A 25 9.88 -0.12 3.46
C LEU A 25 9.51 -0.99 2.25
N ASN A 26 9.05 -0.36 1.16
CA ASN A 26 8.72 -1.07 -0.08
C ASN A 26 9.97 -1.76 -0.65
N LYS A 27 11.13 -1.09 -0.59
CA LYS A 27 12.42 -1.68 -1.00
C LYS A 27 12.78 -2.91 -0.16
N GLU A 28 12.58 -2.86 1.15
CA GLU A 28 12.83 -4.00 2.06
C GLU A 28 11.87 -5.17 1.75
N LEU A 29 10.57 -4.89 1.72
CA LEU A 29 9.54 -5.93 1.60
C LEU A 29 9.50 -6.58 0.23
N ALA A 30 9.79 -5.83 -0.84
CA ALA A 30 9.87 -6.37 -2.20
C ALA A 30 10.93 -7.46 -2.36
N GLN A 31 11.96 -7.50 -1.50
CA GLN A 31 13.01 -8.51 -1.55
C GLN A 31 12.59 -9.84 -0.89
N VAL A 32 11.63 -9.79 0.05
CA VAL A 32 11.27 -10.94 0.89
C VAL A 32 9.87 -11.49 0.61
N TRP A 33 8.95 -10.65 0.14
CA TRP A 33 7.59 -11.08 -0.16
C TRP A 33 7.48 -11.83 -1.49
N LYS A 34 6.58 -12.81 -1.52
CA LYS A 34 6.27 -13.55 -2.75
C LYS A 34 5.55 -12.63 -3.74
N PRO A 35 5.95 -12.61 -5.03
CA PRO A 35 5.26 -11.82 -6.04
C PRO A 35 3.78 -12.18 -6.15
N ILE A 36 2.92 -11.17 -6.26
CA ILE A 36 1.51 -11.32 -6.66
C ILE A 36 1.39 -10.96 -8.14
N ILE A 37 1.10 -11.95 -8.98
CA ILE A 37 1.05 -11.79 -10.46
C ILE A 37 -0.38 -11.87 -11.02
N GLU A 38 -1.36 -12.16 -10.17
CA GLU A 38 -2.77 -12.27 -10.53
C GLU A 38 -3.63 -11.50 -9.53
N ARG A 39 -4.70 -10.88 -10.04
CA ARG A 39 -5.67 -10.16 -9.22
C ARG A 39 -6.46 -11.12 -8.32
N LYS A 40 -6.65 -10.73 -7.07
CA LYS A 40 -7.50 -11.41 -6.09
C LYS A 40 -8.62 -10.48 -5.60
N PRO A 41 -9.71 -11.01 -5.01
CA PRO A 41 -10.70 -10.18 -4.33
C PRO A 41 -10.05 -9.34 -3.22
N ALA A 42 -10.58 -8.14 -2.99
CA ALA A 42 -10.17 -7.31 -1.86
C ALA A 42 -10.59 -7.95 -0.52
N PRO A 43 -9.95 -7.61 0.60
CA PRO A 43 -10.43 -7.97 1.93
C PRO A 43 -11.89 -7.56 2.14
N SER A 44 -12.63 -8.32 2.93
CA SER A 44 -14.07 -8.08 3.18
C SER A 44 -14.37 -6.74 3.85
N ASP A 45 -13.41 -6.20 4.58
CA ASP A 45 -13.48 -4.93 5.31
C ASP A 45 -12.79 -3.77 4.57
N ALA A 46 -12.38 -3.97 3.31
CA ALA A 46 -11.62 -2.97 2.54
C ALA A 46 -12.30 -1.59 2.49
N ASP A 47 -13.62 -1.54 2.31
CA ASP A 47 -14.39 -0.28 2.24
C ASP A 47 -14.38 0.48 3.57
N GLU A 48 -14.33 -0.23 4.70
CA GLU A 48 -14.22 0.38 6.03
C GLU A 48 -12.85 1.04 6.22
N TRP A 49 -11.80 0.38 5.73
CA TRP A 49 -10.42 0.84 5.87
C TRP A 49 -9.98 1.84 4.80
N ALA A 50 -10.72 1.98 3.70
CA ALA A 50 -10.39 2.86 2.59
C ALA A 50 -10.19 4.32 3.02
N LYS A 51 -10.94 4.78 4.03
CA LYS A 51 -10.93 6.17 4.50
C LYS A 51 -10.09 6.41 5.76
N LYS A 52 -9.55 5.35 6.37
CA LYS A 52 -8.75 5.44 7.60
C LYS A 52 -7.29 5.75 7.27
N LYS A 53 -6.71 6.72 8.00
CA LYS A 53 -5.31 7.15 7.88
C LYS A 53 -4.41 6.39 8.87
N ASP A 54 -3.10 6.58 8.74
CA ASP A 54 -2.09 6.14 9.70
C ASP A 54 -2.08 4.63 9.99
N LYS A 55 -2.41 3.82 8.98
CA LYS A 55 -2.54 2.35 9.09
C LYS A 55 -1.19 1.61 9.16
N ARG A 56 -0.05 2.32 9.12
CA ARG A 56 1.29 1.74 9.10
C ARG A 56 1.55 0.73 10.22
N HIS A 57 1.00 1.00 11.40
CA HIS A 57 1.17 0.19 12.61
C HIS A 57 0.44 -1.17 12.53
N LEU A 58 -0.46 -1.34 11.57
CA LEU A 58 -1.23 -2.58 11.34
C LEU A 58 -0.56 -3.50 10.30
N LEU A 59 0.59 -3.11 9.74
CA LEU A 59 1.28 -3.90 8.72
C LEU A 59 1.84 -5.20 9.30
N GLU A 60 1.40 -6.32 8.75
CA GLU A 60 1.95 -7.65 8.99
C GLU A 60 3.09 -7.92 8.00
N LYS A 61 4.25 -8.39 8.48
CA LYS A 61 5.43 -8.70 7.64
C LYS A 61 5.47 -10.17 7.26
#